data_AF-A0A6C0GR63-F1
#
_entry.id   AF-A0A6C0GR63-F1
#
_cell.length_a   1.000
_cell.length_b   1.000
_cell.length_c   1.000
_cell.angle_alpha   90.00
_cell.angle_beta   90.00
_cell.angle_gamma   90.00
#
_symmetry.space_group_name_H-M   'P 1'
#
loop_
_entity.id
_entity.type
_entity.pdbx_description
1 polymer ?
#
loop_
_entity_poly.entity_id
_entity_poly.type
_entity_poly.pdbx_seq_one_letter_code
_entity_poly.pdbx_strand_id
1 'polypeptide(L)'
;MKKIGFSLLLFLVFTKSYPQVEIRGVSRIETDGIQSDSLSRSPNKDFEERIRIKPIVGSSNDVEIRFYAHTLLTHTRDLRIIKLNKNTWEGILFKETNHPRIKIRRYKLNPKSGFDALFSLLLENNLTRLPDQEELKPKMRKVTIKNGWEVEHKLLVTDGTVYTVEFKIGDKSRIYSFHSSESYAEFYADVQELKDYVAIKKIFETQLKE
;
A
#
# COMPACT_ATOMS: atom_id res chain seq x y z
N MET A 1 -25.26 29.89 -55.61
CA MET A 1 -24.19 28.87 -55.66
C MET A 1 -22.95 29.49 -55.01
N LYS A 2 -22.25 29.00 -54.00
CA LYS A 2 -22.17 27.73 -53.25
C LYS A 2 -21.98 28.10 -51.76
N LYS A 3 -22.64 27.41 -50.84
CA LYS A 3 -22.38 27.49 -49.39
C LYS A 3 -21.21 26.55 -49.07
N ILE A 4 -20.15 27.06 -48.44
CA ILE A 4 -19.07 26.25 -47.87
C ILE A 4 -19.32 26.20 -46.38
N GLY A 5 -19.78 25.05 -45.89
CA GLY A 5 -19.93 24.75 -44.48
C GLY A 5 -18.59 24.33 -43.90
N PHE A 6 -18.10 25.05 -42.90
CA PHE A 6 -16.96 24.63 -42.10
C PHE A 6 -17.49 23.87 -40.88
N SER A 7 -17.23 22.56 -40.86
CA SER A 7 -17.63 21.65 -39.78
C SER A 7 -16.69 21.87 -38.59
N LEU A 8 -17.22 22.40 -37.49
CA LEU A 8 -16.49 22.56 -36.23
C LEU A 8 -16.54 21.22 -35.47
N LEU A 9 -15.46 20.44 -35.56
CA LEU A 9 -15.32 19.19 -34.82
C LEU A 9 -14.92 19.52 -33.37
N LEU A 10 -15.90 19.49 -32.46
CA LEU A 10 -15.69 19.71 -31.02
C LEU A 10 -15.08 18.42 -30.42
N PHE A 11 -13.77 18.39 -30.23
CA PHE A 11 -13.11 17.34 -29.44
C PHE A 11 -13.41 17.58 -27.95
N LEU A 12 -14.34 16.80 -27.40
CA LEU A 12 -14.53 16.64 -25.96
C LEU A 12 -13.30 15.91 -25.40
N VAL A 13 -12.31 16.66 -24.95
CA VAL A 13 -11.24 16.15 -24.10
C VAL A 13 -11.86 15.86 -22.74
N PHE A 14 -12.11 14.59 -22.45
CA PHE A 14 -12.40 14.14 -21.10
C PHE A 14 -11.14 14.31 -20.25
N THR A 15 -11.00 15.46 -19.60
CA THR A 15 -10.10 15.59 -18.46
C THR A 15 -10.67 14.71 -17.35
N LYS A 16 -9.95 13.66 -16.96
CA LYS A 16 -10.21 12.94 -15.72
C LYS A 16 -9.92 13.90 -14.56
N SER A 17 -10.91 14.70 -14.20
CA SER A 17 -10.92 15.49 -12.97
C SER A 17 -11.09 14.52 -11.81
N TYR A 18 -10.01 14.20 -11.12
CA TYR A 18 -10.09 13.56 -9.81
C TYR A 18 -10.70 14.58 -8.83
N PRO A 19 -11.72 14.20 -8.04
CA PRO A 19 -12.29 15.12 -7.06
C PRO A 19 -11.22 15.48 -6.02
N GLN A 20 -11.05 16.78 -5.79
CA GLN A 20 -10.20 17.31 -4.73
C GLN A 20 -10.81 16.96 -3.38
N VAL A 21 -10.06 16.26 -2.54
CA VAL A 21 -10.39 16.07 -1.11
C VAL A 21 -9.75 17.22 -0.35
N GLU A 22 -10.58 18.13 0.15
CA GLU A 22 -10.15 19.25 0.99
C GLU A 22 -9.77 18.71 2.38
N ILE A 23 -8.47 18.76 2.72
CA ILE A 23 -7.99 18.31 4.03
C ILE A 23 -7.72 19.50 4.93
N ARG A 24 -8.76 19.94 5.65
CA ARG A 24 -8.69 20.50 7.00
C ARG A 24 -10.01 20.20 7.73
N GLY A 25 -9.97 19.25 8.68
CA GLY A 25 -11.14 18.82 9.44
C GLY A 25 -12.05 17.90 8.62
N VAL A 26 -11.83 16.59 8.73
CA VAL A 26 -12.37 15.52 7.86
C VAL A 26 -13.87 15.67 7.57
N SER A 27 -14.20 16.36 6.48
CA SER A 27 -15.52 16.27 5.84
C SER A 27 -15.48 15.09 4.86
N ARG A 28 -15.67 13.89 5.42
CA ARG A 28 -15.87 12.57 4.76
C ARG A 28 -14.74 12.11 3.83
N ILE A 29 -13.98 11.10 4.29
CA ILE A 29 -13.23 10.23 3.38
C ILE A 29 -14.26 9.39 2.61
N GLU A 30 -14.32 9.54 1.29
CA GLU A 30 -15.13 8.68 0.45
C GLU A 30 -14.60 7.25 0.56
N THR A 31 -15.43 6.36 1.11
CA THR A 31 -15.10 4.93 1.23
C THR A 31 -15.71 4.09 0.11
N ASP A 32 -16.40 4.74 -0.82
CA ASP A 32 -17.01 4.10 -1.97
C ASP A 32 -15.92 3.50 -2.88
N GLY A 33 -16.05 2.21 -3.16
CA GLY A 33 -15.08 1.46 -3.96
C GLY A 33 -13.85 0.96 -3.20
N ILE A 34 -13.75 1.14 -1.87
CA ILE A 34 -12.75 0.45 -1.07
C ILE A 34 -13.16 -1.02 -0.93
N GLN A 35 -12.34 -1.93 -1.47
CA GLN A 35 -12.47 -3.36 -1.20
C GLN A 35 -12.19 -3.61 0.28
N SER A 36 -13.10 -4.31 0.95
CA SER A 36 -12.97 -4.63 2.36
C SER A 36 -12.95 -6.14 2.57
N ASP A 37 -11.99 -6.58 3.37
CA ASP A 37 -11.90 -7.94 3.84
C ASP A 37 -12.90 -8.14 4.99
N SER A 38 -13.59 -9.28 5.01
CA SER A 38 -14.57 -9.62 6.05
C SER A 38 -13.93 -10.15 7.33
N LEU A 39 -12.67 -10.57 7.27
CA LEU A 39 -11.92 -11.17 8.38
C LEU A 39 -10.47 -10.70 8.36
N SER A 40 -9.91 -10.41 9.54
CA SER A 40 -8.49 -10.07 9.68
C SER A 40 -7.63 -11.33 9.52
N ARG A 41 -7.02 -11.50 8.34
CA ARG A 41 -6.04 -12.57 8.06
C ARG A 41 -4.60 -12.04 8.07
N SER A 42 -4.27 -11.20 9.05
CA SER A 42 -2.93 -10.64 9.18
C SER A 42 -1.87 -11.75 9.31
N PRO A 43 -0.82 -11.75 8.47
CA PRO A 43 0.33 -12.64 8.64
C PRO A 43 1.24 -12.23 9.82
N ASN A 44 0.92 -11.12 10.50
CA ASN A 44 1.74 -10.52 11.55
C ASN A 44 1.18 -10.72 12.96
N LYS A 45 0.16 -11.57 13.13
CA LYS A 45 -0.59 -11.75 14.40
C LYS A 45 0.31 -12.01 15.61
N ASP A 46 1.36 -12.81 15.48
CA ASP A 46 2.31 -13.10 16.57
C ASP A 46 3.09 -11.85 17.02
N PHE A 47 3.41 -10.96 16.07
CA PHE A 47 4.04 -9.69 16.37
C PHE A 47 3.05 -8.73 17.03
N GLU A 48 1.83 -8.63 16.50
CA GLU A 48 0.75 -7.81 17.05
C GLU A 48 0.43 -8.15 18.50
N GLU A 49 0.36 -9.45 18.84
CA GLU A 49 0.15 -9.94 20.20
C GLU A 49 1.28 -9.50 21.14
N ARG A 50 2.54 -9.58 20.69
CA ARG A 50 3.71 -9.17 21.49
C ARG A 50 3.73 -7.68 21.80
N ILE A 51 3.24 -6.84 20.90
CA ILE A 51 3.10 -5.38 21.12
C ILE A 51 1.71 -4.96 21.61
N ARG A 52 0.81 -5.93 21.84
CA ARG A 52 -0.55 -5.76 22.38
C ARG A 52 -1.43 -4.80 21.56
N ILE A 53 -1.33 -4.86 20.23
CA ILE A 53 -2.27 -4.15 19.35
C ILE A 53 -3.39 -5.08 18.92
N LYS A 54 -4.61 -4.54 18.78
CA LYS A 54 -5.76 -5.31 18.27
C LYS A 54 -5.59 -5.58 16.76
N PRO A 55 -6.20 -6.62 16.20
CA PRO A 55 -6.29 -6.79 14.75
C PRO A 55 -6.87 -5.53 14.07
N ILE A 56 -6.45 -5.24 12.84
CA ILE A 56 -6.79 -3.98 12.14
C ILE A 56 -8.31 -3.75 12.04
N VAL A 57 -9.08 -4.81 11.80
CA VAL A 57 -10.56 -4.79 11.74
C VAL A 57 -11.18 -4.32 13.06
N GLY A 58 -10.54 -4.63 14.19
CA GLY A 58 -10.99 -4.24 15.53
C GLY A 58 -10.44 -2.90 16.02
N SER A 59 -9.80 -2.12 15.15
CA SER A 59 -9.28 -0.80 15.51
C SER A 59 -10.43 0.20 15.73
N SER A 60 -10.34 0.94 16.84
CA SER A 60 -11.26 2.02 17.19
C SER A 60 -10.87 3.36 16.57
N ASN A 61 -9.82 3.42 15.75
CA ASN A 61 -9.41 4.65 15.07
C ASN A 61 -10.27 4.92 13.83
N ASP A 62 -10.42 6.19 13.48
CA ASP A 62 -11.17 6.63 12.29
C ASP A 62 -10.42 6.18 11.02
N VAL A 63 -9.11 6.34 11.05
CA VAL A 63 -8.16 5.80 10.07
C VAL A 63 -7.01 5.14 10.81
N GLU A 64 -6.58 3.97 10.36
CA GLU A 64 -5.34 3.35 10.78
C GLU A 64 -4.68 2.65 9.60
N ILE A 65 -3.40 2.89 9.39
CA ILE A 65 -2.59 2.21 8.39
C ILE A 65 -1.36 1.64 9.09
N ARG A 66 -1.11 0.36 8.87
CA ARG A 66 0.02 -0.42 9.37
C ARG A 66 0.86 -0.87 8.18
N PHE A 67 2.14 -0.56 8.23
CA PHE A 67 3.12 -1.00 7.25
C PHE A 67 4.19 -1.83 7.93
N TYR A 68 4.16 -3.12 7.65
CA TYR A 68 5.11 -4.10 8.17
C TYR A 68 6.24 -4.32 7.16
N ALA A 69 7.45 -4.48 7.67
CA ALA A 69 8.59 -5.03 6.94
C ALA A 69 9.10 -6.25 7.70
N HIS A 70 8.94 -7.43 7.12
CA HIS A 70 9.38 -8.70 7.68
C HIS A 70 10.60 -9.22 6.90
N THR A 71 11.78 -9.09 7.51
CA THR A 71 13.03 -9.61 6.95
C THR A 71 13.09 -11.11 7.20
N LEU A 72 13.01 -11.92 6.15
CA LEU A 72 12.88 -13.38 6.27
C LEU A 72 14.12 -14.04 6.89
N LEU A 73 15.32 -13.57 6.53
CA LEU A 73 16.59 -14.17 7.00
C LEU A 73 16.76 -14.06 8.53
N THR A 74 16.36 -12.92 9.10
CA THR A 74 16.48 -12.65 10.53
C THR A 74 15.16 -12.93 11.27
N HIS A 75 14.06 -13.13 10.57
CA HIS A 75 12.71 -13.17 11.16
C HIS A 75 12.40 -11.95 12.04
N THR A 76 12.97 -10.78 11.71
CA THR A 76 12.68 -9.51 12.41
C THR A 76 11.60 -8.74 11.69
N ARG A 77 10.72 -8.10 12.45
CA ARG A 77 9.65 -7.26 11.93
C ARG A 77 9.74 -5.83 12.44
N ASP A 78 9.69 -4.90 11.49
CA ASP A 78 9.43 -3.48 11.78
C ASP A 78 7.99 -3.15 11.41
N LEU A 79 7.33 -2.34 12.23
CA LEU A 79 5.96 -1.88 12.00
C LEU A 79 5.88 -0.37 12.13
N ARG A 80 5.45 0.30 11.06
CA ARG A 80 5.05 1.72 11.08
C ARG A 80 3.53 1.80 11.14
N ILE A 81 3.00 2.53 12.11
CA ILE A 81 1.57 2.81 12.26
C ILE A 81 1.35 4.30 12.07
N ILE A 82 0.38 4.66 11.26
CA ILE A 82 -0.20 6.00 11.18
C ILE A 82 -1.68 5.87 11.50
N LYS A 83 -2.19 6.66 12.44
CA LYS A 83 -3.58 6.59 12.84
C LYS A 83 -4.17 7.97 13.10
N LEU A 84 -5.45 8.11 12.77
CA LEU A 84 -6.27 9.27 13.03
C LEU A 84 -7.34 8.89 14.05
N ASN A 85 -7.43 9.65 15.13
CA ASN A 85 -8.48 9.48 16.14
C ASN A 85 -8.99 10.86 16.55
N LYS A 86 -10.29 11.12 16.34
CA LYS A 86 -10.93 12.40 16.71
C LYS A 86 -10.13 13.61 16.20
N ASN A 87 -9.78 13.58 14.92
CA ASN A 87 -8.99 14.61 14.22
C ASN A 87 -7.53 14.78 14.68
N THR A 88 -7.00 13.88 15.50
CA THR A 88 -5.59 13.91 15.90
C THR A 88 -4.83 12.76 15.24
N TRP A 89 -3.81 13.11 14.45
CA TRP A 89 -2.89 12.13 13.87
C TRP A 89 -1.79 11.73 14.86
N GLU A 90 -1.46 10.43 14.89
CA GLU A 90 -0.29 9.88 15.59
C GLU A 90 0.45 8.91 14.66
N GLY A 91 1.78 8.98 14.70
CA GLY A 91 2.68 8.05 14.05
C GLY A 91 3.53 7.28 15.07
N ILE A 92 3.65 5.97 14.89
CA ILE A 92 4.41 5.09 15.79
C ILE A 92 5.25 4.14 14.95
N LEU A 93 6.49 3.89 15.36
CA LEU A 93 7.32 2.82 14.84
C LEU A 93 7.61 1.80 15.94
N PHE A 94 7.45 0.52 15.63
CA PHE A 94 7.99 -0.59 16.40
C PHE A 94 9.14 -1.21 15.61
N LYS A 95 10.32 -1.32 16.23
CA LYS A 95 11.49 -1.99 15.65
C LYS A 95 11.84 -3.24 16.44
N GLU A 96 11.95 -4.37 15.76
CA GLU A 96 12.35 -5.64 16.37
C GLU A 96 13.83 -5.94 16.15
N THR A 97 14.50 -6.35 17.22
CA THR A 97 15.82 -6.97 17.15
C THR A 97 15.72 -8.37 17.73
N ASN A 98 16.27 -9.38 17.06
CA ASN A 98 16.21 -10.78 17.46
C ASN A 98 17.46 -11.27 18.22
N HIS A 99 18.58 -10.52 18.18
CA HIS A 99 19.85 -10.90 18.80
C HIS A 99 20.32 -9.88 19.87
N PRO A 100 20.79 -10.32 21.06
CA PRO A 100 20.86 -11.69 21.57
C PRO A 100 19.53 -12.24 22.10
N ARG A 101 18.49 -11.40 22.19
CA ARG A 101 17.11 -11.75 22.56
C ARG A 101 16.16 -10.85 21.81
N ILE A 102 14.92 -11.30 21.63
CA ILE A 102 13.83 -10.49 21.06
C ILE A 102 13.63 -9.24 21.91
N LYS A 103 13.77 -8.07 21.29
CA LYS A 103 13.44 -6.77 21.87
C LYS A 103 12.66 -5.98 20.84
N ILE A 104 11.58 -5.35 21.27
CA ILE A 104 10.79 -4.45 20.43
C ILE A 104 10.86 -3.06 21.04
N ARG A 105 11.35 -2.09 20.28
CA ARG A 105 11.44 -0.68 20.70
C ARG A 105 10.36 0.13 20.01
N ARG A 106 9.77 1.08 20.74
CA ARG A 106 8.74 1.97 20.24
C ARG A 106 9.31 3.38 20.06
N TYR A 107 9.05 3.98 18.91
CA TYR A 107 9.47 5.34 18.56
C TYR A 107 8.26 6.13 18.08
N LYS A 108 8.28 7.44 18.29
CA LYS A 108 7.32 8.34 17.65
C LYS A 108 7.75 8.51 16.19
N LEU A 109 6.79 8.56 15.27
CA LEU A 109 7.05 8.97 13.90
C LEU A 109 6.49 10.36 13.66
N ASN A 110 7.27 11.17 12.94
CA ASN A 110 6.86 12.48 12.47
C ASN A 110 6.97 12.54 10.94
N PRO A 111 5.91 12.94 10.23
CA PRO A 111 5.93 13.07 8.79
C PRO A 111 6.70 14.32 8.37
N LYS A 112 7.38 14.27 7.22
CA LYS A 112 8.12 15.42 6.66
C LYS A 112 7.21 16.60 6.31
N SER A 113 6.02 16.32 5.79
CA SER A 113 5.07 17.30 5.25
C SER A 113 3.74 17.36 6.00
N GLY A 114 3.63 16.71 7.16
CA GLY A 114 2.36 16.52 7.88
C GLY A 114 1.67 15.20 7.51
N PHE A 115 0.82 14.70 8.41
CA PHE A 115 0.17 13.39 8.23
C PHE A 115 -0.90 13.43 7.15
N ASP A 116 -1.60 14.56 7.02
CA ASP A 116 -2.60 14.77 5.97
C ASP A 116 -1.98 14.63 4.58
N ALA A 117 -0.87 15.33 4.32
CA ALA A 117 -0.15 15.23 3.05
C ALA A 117 0.39 13.81 2.80
N LEU A 118 0.89 13.15 3.85
CA LEU A 118 1.34 11.76 3.75
C LEU A 118 0.19 10.81 3.39
N PHE A 119 -0.98 11.00 4.00
CA PHE A 119 -2.16 10.19 3.72
C PHE A 119 -2.66 10.41 2.28
N SER A 120 -2.69 11.65 1.78
CA SER A 120 -2.99 11.94 0.37
C SER A 120 -2.04 11.22 -0.58
N LEU A 121 -0.73 11.29 -0.33
CA LEU A 121 0.27 10.59 -1.14
C LEU A 121 0.02 9.08 -1.20
N LEU A 122 -0.40 8.46 -0.09
CA LEU A 122 -0.75 7.03 -0.08
C LEU A 122 -1.99 6.75 -0.93
N LEU A 123 -3.02 7.59 -0.85
CA LEU A 123 -4.24 7.44 -1.65
C LEU A 123 -3.97 7.64 -3.15
N GLU A 124 -3.14 8.63 -3.51
CA GLU A 124 -2.69 8.87 -4.89
C GLU A 124 -1.93 7.67 -5.48
N ASN A 125 -1.29 6.86 -4.63
CA ASN A 125 -0.59 5.63 -5.01
C ASN A 125 -1.45 4.37 -4.77
N ASN A 126 -2.77 4.51 -4.87
CA ASN A 126 -3.74 3.40 -4.89
C ASN A 126 -3.80 2.55 -3.61
N LEU A 127 -3.41 3.05 -2.43
CA LEU A 127 -3.46 2.34 -1.14
C LEU A 127 -4.74 1.51 -0.95
N THR A 128 -5.91 2.07 -1.29
CA THR A 128 -7.21 1.44 -1.03
C THR A 128 -7.67 0.45 -2.10
N ARG A 129 -6.91 0.32 -3.20
CA ARG A 129 -7.28 -0.44 -4.40
C ARG A 129 -6.28 -1.51 -4.78
N LEU A 130 -5.12 -1.56 -4.13
CA LEU A 130 -4.11 -2.56 -4.47
C LEU A 130 -4.59 -3.98 -4.12
N PRO A 131 -4.43 -4.93 -5.05
CA PRO A 131 -4.63 -6.34 -4.78
C PRO A 131 -3.47 -6.92 -3.95
N ASP A 132 -3.68 -8.09 -3.35
CA ASP A 132 -2.57 -8.90 -2.86
C ASP A 132 -1.71 -9.40 -4.03
N GLN A 133 -0.42 -9.62 -3.79
CA GLN A 133 0.48 -10.10 -4.85
C GLN A 133 0.04 -11.44 -5.44
N GLU A 134 -0.59 -12.31 -4.65
CA GLU A 134 -1.12 -13.59 -5.14
C GLU A 134 -2.22 -13.40 -6.19
N GLU A 135 -3.05 -12.36 -6.04
CA GLU A 135 -4.09 -12.00 -7.00
C GLU A 135 -3.50 -11.45 -8.32
N LEU A 136 -2.25 -11.00 -8.32
CA LEU A 136 -1.54 -10.50 -9.50
C LEU A 136 -0.89 -11.61 -10.34
N LYS A 137 -0.85 -12.86 -9.86
CA LYS A 137 -0.23 -13.99 -10.58
C LYS A 137 -0.63 -14.10 -12.06
N PRO A 138 -1.91 -13.92 -12.45
CA PRO A 138 -2.30 -13.95 -13.87
C PRO A 138 -1.67 -12.83 -14.72
N LYS A 139 -1.43 -11.66 -14.12
CA LYS A 139 -0.76 -10.51 -14.77
C LYS A 139 0.75 -10.66 -14.78
N MET A 140 1.30 -11.43 -13.85
CA MET A 140 2.73 -11.73 -13.69
C MET A 140 3.16 -12.95 -14.52
N ARG A 141 2.62 -13.08 -15.74
CA ARG A 141 2.99 -14.15 -16.68
C ARG A 141 3.88 -13.58 -17.77
N LYS A 142 5.14 -14.05 -17.83
CA LYS A 142 6.11 -13.64 -18.85
C LYS A 142 6.52 -14.85 -19.68
N VAL A 143 6.17 -14.84 -20.96
CA VAL A 143 6.45 -15.97 -21.88
C VAL A 143 7.25 -15.52 -23.07
N THR A 144 8.13 -16.40 -23.57
CA THR A 144 8.81 -16.24 -24.86
C THR A 144 8.60 -17.50 -25.69
N ILE A 145 8.47 -17.35 -27.01
CA ILE A 145 8.39 -18.49 -27.91
C ILE A 145 9.81 -18.92 -28.29
N LYS A 146 10.18 -20.17 -27.98
CA LYS A 146 11.45 -20.78 -28.37
C LYS A 146 11.19 -22.09 -29.10
N ASN A 147 11.61 -22.17 -30.37
CA ASN A 147 11.43 -23.35 -31.23
C ASN A 147 9.95 -23.81 -31.33
N GLY A 148 9.00 -22.87 -31.35
CA GLY A 148 7.57 -23.19 -31.39
C GLY A 148 6.93 -23.54 -30.04
N TRP A 149 7.70 -23.54 -28.94
CA TRP A 149 7.21 -23.80 -27.59
C TRP A 149 7.16 -22.53 -26.76
N GLU A 150 6.11 -22.39 -25.94
CA GLU A 150 6.06 -21.35 -24.91
C GLU A 150 7.00 -21.70 -23.76
N VAL A 151 7.94 -20.80 -23.46
CA VAL A 151 8.80 -20.87 -22.28
C VAL A 151 8.39 -19.77 -21.33
N GLU A 152 7.89 -20.16 -20.16
CA GLU A 152 7.53 -19.24 -19.08
C GLU A 152 8.78 -18.87 -18.25
N HIS A 153 9.00 -17.57 -18.07
CA HIS A 153 10.06 -17.03 -17.23
C HIS A 153 9.47 -16.65 -15.87
N LYS A 154 10.04 -17.22 -14.80
CA LYS A 154 9.64 -16.93 -13.42
C LYS A 154 10.79 -16.32 -12.66
N LEU A 155 10.48 -15.27 -11.89
CA LEU A 155 11.38 -14.76 -10.87
C LEU A 155 11.21 -15.59 -9.60
N LEU A 156 12.32 -16.09 -9.06
CA LEU A 156 12.37 -16.71 -7.73
C LEU A 156 13.29 -15.85 -6.84
N VAL A 157 12.73 -15.28 -5.77
CA VAL A 157 13.49 -14.56 -4.75
C VAL A 157 13.49 -15.39 -3.48
N THR A 158 14.67 -15.87 -3.07
CA THR A 158 14.83 -16.77 -1.91
C THR A 158 15.06 -16.02 -0.60
N ASP A 159 15.79 -14.89 -0.66
CA ASP A 159 16.13 -14.07 0.50
C ASP A 159 15.55 -12.68 0.31
N GLY A 160 14.40 -12.43 0.93
CA GLY A 160 13.61 -11.23 0.71
C GLY A 160 13.07 -10.60 1.97
N THR A 161 12.54 -9.40 1.80
CA THR A 161 11.66 -8.77 2.78
C THR A 161 10.24 -8.88 2.27
N VAL A 162 9.34 -9.33 3.14
CA VAL A 162 7.90 -9.29 2.89
C VAL A 162 7.38 -8.01 3.50
N TYR A 163 6.68 -7.22 2.70
CA TYR A 163 6.02 -6.03 3.18
C TYR A 163 4.52 -6.31 3.23
N THR A 164 3.87 -5.95 4.34
CA THR A 164 2.43 -6.08 4.50
C THR A 164 1.84 -4.72 4.78
N VAL A 165 0.82 -4.33 4.04
CA VAL A 165 -0.03 -3.19 4.35
C VAL A 165 -1.33 -3.70 4.94
N GLU A 166 -1.71 -3.14 6.07
CA GLU A 166 -3.04 -3.31 6.64
C GLU A 166 -3.64 -1.94 6.87
N PHE A 167 -4.88 -1.71 6.48
CA PHE A 167 -5.54 -0.45 6.79
C PHE A 167 -6.98 -0.65 7.22
N LYS A 168 -7.47 0.34 7.98
CA LYS A 168 -8.88 0.59 8.26
C LYS A 168 -9.17 2.06 7.98
N ILE A 169 -10.20 2.33 7.19
CA ILE A 169 -10.71 3.68 6.89
C ILE A 169 -12.23 3.62 7.08
N GLY A 170 -12.73 4.26 8.15
CA GLY A 170 -14.11 4.08 8.58
C GLY A 170 -14.38 2.61 8.91
N ASP A 171 -15.38 2.02 8.25
CA ASP A 171 -15.78 0.61 8.44
C ASP A 171 -15.15 -0.35 7.42
N LYS A 172 -14.28 0.16 6.54
CA LYS A 172 -13.60 -0.65 5.52
C LYS A 172 -12.20 -0.99 5.98
N SER A 173 -11.77 -2.23 5.76
CA SER A 173 -10.43 -2.67 6.08
C SER A 173 -9.89 -3.63 5.04
N ARG A 174 -8.59 -3.54 4.74
CA ARG A 174 -7.92 -4.48 3.82
C ARG A 174 -6.53 -4.84 4.31
N ILE A 175 -6.09 -6.04 3.97
CA ILE A 175 -4.75 -6.55 4.18
C ILE A 175 -4.20 -7.05 2.84
N TYR A 176 -2.99 -6.63 2.47
CA TYR A 176 -2.28 -7.15 1.29
C TYR A 176 -0.77 -7.16 1.53
N SER A 177 -0.08 -8.14 0.94
CA SER A 177 1.36 -8.32 1.09
C SER A 177 2.08 -8.47 -0.24
N PHE A 178 3.32 -7.98 -0.28
CA PHE A 178 4.21 -8.13 -1.42
C PHE A 178 5.59 -8.56 -0.93
N HIS A 179 6.10 -9.62 -1.55
CA HIS A 179 7.45 -10.13 -1.40
C HIS A 179 8.37 -9.41 -2.37
N SER A 180 9.46 -8.80 -1.87
CA SER A 180 10.54 -8.26 -2.71
C SER A 180 10.04 -7.37 -3.85
N SER A 181 9.20 -6.39 -3.49
CA SER A 181 8.40 -5.57 -4.42
C SER A 181 9.17 -4.97 -5.59
N GLU A 182 10.39 -4.51 -5.36
CA GLU A 182 11.25 -3.89 -6.36
C GLU A 182 11.67 -4.89 -7.45
N SER A 183 12.15 -6.07 -7.06
CA SER A 183 12.58 -7.11 -8.01
C SER A 183 11.42 -7.58 -8.88
N TYR A 184 10.24 -7.71 -8.29
CA TYR A 184 9.03 -8.07 -9.04
C TYR A 184 8.58 -6.95 -9.98
N ALA A 185 8.59 -5.69 -9.54
CA ALA A 185 8.23 -4.54 -10.37
C ALA A 185 9.19 -4.35 -11.56
N GLU A 186 10.48 -4.64 -11.37
CA GLU A 186 11.48 -4.61 -12.44
C GLU A 186 11.27 -5.76 -13.44
N PHE A 187 11.04 -6.98 -12.95
CA PHE A 187 10.90 -8.16 -13.81
C PHE A 187 9.58 -8.15 -14.61
N TYR A 188 8.49 -7.74 -13.97
CA TYR A 188 7.14 -7.61 -14.55
C TYR A 188 6.77 -6.13 -14.76
N ALA A 189 7.56 -5.45 -15.60
CA ALA A 189 7.47 -4.01 -15.83
C ALA A 189 6.10 -3.50 -16.32
N ASP A 190 5.23 -4.38 -16.85
CA ASP A 190 3.90 -4.02 -17.36
C ASP A 190 2.79 -4.10 -16.29
N VAL A 191 3.10 -4.56 -15.08
CA VAL A 191 2.14 -4.68 -13.97
C VAL A 191 2.19 -3.43 -13.10
N GLN A 192 1.25 -2.51 -13.31
CA GLN A 192 1.22 -1.20 -12.65
C GLN A 192 1.09 -1.31 -11.12
N GLU A 193 0.33 -2.30 -10.62
CA GLU A 193 0.10 -2.52 -9.20
C GLU A 193 1.40 -2.79 -8.42
N LEU A 194 2.39 -3.44 -9.06
CA LEU A 194 3.72 -3.63 -8.46
C LEU A 194 4.46 -2.29 -8.30
N LYS A 195 4.32 -1.37 -9.26
CA LYS A 195 4.95 -0.04 -9.20
C LYS A 195 4.30 0.83 -8.14
N ASP A 196 2.97 0.80 -8.07
CA ASP A 196 2.19 1.51 -7.05
C ASP A 196 2.56 1.02 -5.65
N TYR A 197 2.73 -0.29 -5.47
CA TYR A 197 3.20 -0.85 -4.20
C TYR A 197 4.61 -0.35 -3.84
N VAL A 198 5.55 -0.36 -4.79
CA VAL A 198 6.90 0.18 -4.59
C VAL A 198 6.84 1.66 -4.19
N ALA A 199 5.92 2.44 -4.76
CA ALA A 199 5.73 3.84 -4.38
C ALA A 199 5.22 3.99 -2.95
N ILE A 200 4.22 3.19 -2.52
CA ILE A 200 3.75 3.15 -1.13
C ILE A 200 4.90 2.82 -0.16
N LYS A 201 5.67 1.77 -0.45
CA LYS A 201 6.86 1.41 0.34
C LYS A 201 7.82 2.60 0.48
N LYS A 202 8.16 3.25 -0.63
CA LYS A 202 9.04 4.42 -0.63
C LYS A 202 8.47 5.59 0.17
N ILE A 203 7.16 5.80 0.18
CA ILE A 203 6.51 6.82 1.02
C ILE A 203 6.78 6.51 2.50
N PHE A 204 6.54 5.28 2.96
CA PHE A 204 6.81 4.89 4.34
C PHE A 204 8.30 5.01 4.74
N GLU A 205 9.21 4.73 3.82
CA GLU A 205 10.66 4.78 4.07
C GLU A 205 11.21 6.21 4.07
N THR A 206 10.63 7.10 3.25
CA THR A 206 11.23 8.40 2.98
C THR A 206 10.47 9.57 3.59
N GLN A 207 9.18 9.44 3.89
CA GLN A 207 8.34 10.54 4.36
C GLN A 207 8.12 10.56 5.87
N LEU A 208 8.57 9.52 6.59
CA LEU A 208 8.48 9.42 8.05
C LEU A 208 9.87 9.46 8.67
N LYS A 209 10.01 10.21 9.77
CA LYS A 209 11.23 10.29 10.58
C LYS A 209 10.94 9.86 12.01
N GLU A 210 11.89 9.16 12.62
CA GLU A 210 11.93 8.84 14.05
C GLU A 210 12.27 10.07 14.89
#